data_AF-A0A1Q3KIS6-F1
#
_entry.id   AF-A0A1Q3KIS6-F1
#
_cell.length_a   1.000
_cell.length_b   1.000
_cell.length_c   1.000
_cell.angle_alpha   90.00
_cell.angle_beta   90.00
_cell.angle_gamma   90.00
#
_symmetry.space_group_name_H-M   'P 1'
#
loop_
_entity.id
_entity.type
_entity.pdbx_description
1 polymer ?
#
loop_
_entity_poly.entity_id
_entity_poly.type
_entity_poly.pdbx_seq_one_letter_code
_entity_poly.pdbx_strand_id
1 'polypeptide(L)'
;MRAATLTALLATGFVGCGCTGTKTPVATAAPAVDPRQQDIDVRKEEVMQQLATCESGSWGSHQPIYGGRGAYHGRFQFTPQTYKTYAARHDGTVLTTREAIDAAQDYDKAAKLASFMIFELGETWHWPLCSRKLGIPTKVKEINSL
;
A
#
# COMPACT_ATOMS: atom_id res chain seq x y z
N MET A 1 31.73 -22.17 47.45
CA MET A 1 33.14 -22.09 47.88
C MET A 1 33.74 -20.79 47.40
N ARG A 2 34.32 -20.04 48.35
CA ARG A 2 35.35 -18.99 48.28
C ARG A 2 35.13 -17.72 47.42
N ALA A 3 35.00 -16.64 48.16
CA ALA A 3 35.15 -15.24 47.79
C ALA A 3 36.59 -14.87 47.41
N ALA A 4 36.73 -13.79 46.63
CA ALA A 4 37.91 -12.93 46.65
C ALA A 4 37.45 -11.48 46.45
N THR A 5 37.60 -10.68 47.50
CA THR A 5 37.55 -9.22 47.51
C THR A 5 38.83 -8.64 46.94
N LEU A 6 38.78 -7.46 46.31
CA LEU A 6 39.77 -6.39 46.50
C LEU A 6 39.31 -5.08 45.82
N THR A 7 39.21 -4.06 46.67
CA THR A 7 38.87 -2.67 46.38
C THR A 7 40.14 -1.90 46.02
N ALA A 8 40.08 -0.99 45.03
CA ALA A 8 41.01 0.13 44.92
C ALA A 8 40.29 1.35 44.31
N LEU A 9 40.20 2.41 45.12
CA LEU A 9 39.73 3.76 44.77
C LEU A 9 40.78 4.49 43.92
N LEU A 10 40.32 5.38 43.04
CA LEU A 10 40.99 6.66 42.75
C LEU A 10 39.94 7.69 42.31
N ALA A 11 39.94 8.81 43.03
CA ALA A 11 39.04 9.94 42.89
C ALA A 11 39.66 11.05 42.03
N THR A 12 38.89 12.14 41.86
CA THR A 12 39.13 13.41 41.15
C THR A 12 38.73 13.37 39.66
N GLY A 13 37.88 14.24 39.13
CA GLY A 13 37.18 15.41 39.64
C GLY A 13 37.00 16.38 38.47
N PHE A 14 35.77 16.77 38.12
CA PHE A 14 35.51 18.02 37.40
C PHE A 14 34.13 18.55 37.80
N VAL A 15 34.18 19.73 38.42
CA VAL A 15 33.03 20.59 38.68
C VAL A 15 32.55 21.11 37.32
N GLY A 16 31.31 20.76 36.95
CA GLY A 16 30.59 21.35 35.84
C GLY A 16 29.25 21.89 36.33
N CYS A 17 29.21 23.17 36.67
CA CYS A 17 27.96 23.91 36.79
C CYS A 17 27.39 24.05 35.38
N GLY A 18 26.27 23.37 35.08
CA GLY A 18 25.66 23.39 33.76
C GLY A 18 24.19 23.01 33.85
N CYS A 19 23.34 23.92 33.41
CA CYS A 19 21.88 23.89 33.47
C CYS A 19 21.27 22.52 33.12
N THR A 20 20.22 22.14 33.84
CA THR A 20 19.30 21.04 33.50
C THR A 20 18.67 21.30 32.13
N GLY A 21 19.34 20.85 31.07
CA GLY A 21 18.78 20.74 29.74
C GLY A 21 18.00 19.43 29.64
N THR A 22 16.70 19.47 29.92
CA THR A 22 15.77 18.45 29.44
C THR A 22 15.95 18.32 27.92
N LYS A 23 16.64 17.27 27.48
CA LYS A 23 16.64 16.87 26.06
C LYS A 23 15.26 16.33 25.75
N THR A 24 14.37 17.23 25.33
CA THR A 24 13.12 16.86 24.67
C THR A 24 13.50 16.00 23.47
N PRO A 25 13.02 14.75 23.37
CA PRO A 25 13.20 14.00 22.14
C PRO A 25 12.41 14.75 21.07
N VAL A 26 13.12 15.31 20.09
CA VAL A 26 12.51 15.87 18.89
C VAL A 26 11.89 14.68 18.17
N ALA A 27 10.58 14.48 18.37
CA ALA A 27 9.80 13.58 17.55
C ALA A 27 9.99 14.06 16.11
N THR A 28 10.64 13.24 15.29
CA THR A 28 10.68 13.43 13.85
C THR A 28 9.23 13.41 13.38
N ALA A 29 8.66 14.60 13.17
CA ALA A 29 7.36 14.74 12.57
C ALA A 29 7.40 14.05 11.20
N ALA A 30 6.44 13.16 10.95
CA ALA A 30 6.28 12.59 9.62
C ALA A 30 6.19 13.75 8.60
N PRO A 31 6.85 13.63 7.43
CA PRO A 31 6.81 14.69 6.44
C PRO A 31 5.35 14.99 6.08
N ALA A 32 4.99 16.28 6.03
CA ALA A 32 3.68 16.70 5.59
C ALA A 32 3.46 16.23 4.14
N VAL A 33 2.38 15.51 3.88
CA VAL A 33 2.00 15.09 2.52
C VAL A 33 1.66 16.35 1.72
N ASP A 34 2.23 16.46 0.51
CA ASP A 34 1.90 17.53 -0.44
C ASP A 34 0.38 17.51 -0.74
N PRO A 35 -0.36 18.62 -0.54
CA PRO A 35 -1.79 18.67 -0.84
C PRO A 35 -2.15 18.22 -2.26
N ARG A 36 -1.24 18.44 -3.23
CA ARG A 36 -1.43 17.98 -4.61
C ARG A 36 -1.37 16.46 -4.72
N GLN A 37 -0.41 15.84 -4.04
CA GLN A 37 -0.30 14.38 -3.99
C GLN A 37 -1.51 13.76 -3.31
N GLN A 38 -2.03 14.41 -2.25
CA GLN A 38 -3.24 13.97 -1.58
C GLN A 38 -4.47 14.00 -2.51
N ASP A 39 -4.64 15.04 -3.34
CA ASP A 39 -5.74 15.10 -4.33
C ASP A 39 -5.60 13.98 -5.39
N ILE A 40 -4.37 13.72 -5.87
CA ILE A 40 -4.10 12.61 -6.79
C ILE A 40 -4.49 11.27 -6.16
N ASP A 41 -4.10 11.02 -4.91
CA ASP A 41 -4.33 9.75 -4.24
C ASP A 41 -5.83 9.53 -4.00
N VAL A 42 -6.57 10.56 -3.57
CA VAL A 42 -8.03 10.51 -3.40
C VAL A 42 -8.72 10.19 -4.72
N ARG A 43 -8.33 10.86 -5.82
CA ARG A 43 -8.94 10.59 -7.13
C ARG A 43 -8.64 9.19 -7.65
N LYS A 44 -7.43 8.67 -7.41
CA LYS A 44 -7.08 7.28 -7.75
C LYS A 44 -7.95 6.30 -6.94
N GLU A 45 -8.15 6.57 -5.65
CA GLU A 45 -9.00 5.76 -4.78
C GLU A 45 -10.46 5.73 -5.28
N GLU A 46 -11.02 6.88 -5.64
CA GLU A 46 -12.37 6.96 -6.22
C GLU A 46 -12.50 6.12 -7.49
N VAL A 47 -11.48 6.13 -8.36
CA VAL A 47 -11.46 5.27 -9.55
C VAL A 47 -11.42 3.80 -9.18
N MET A 48 -10.63 3.40 -8.18
CA MET A 48 -10.59 2.01 -7.71
C MET A 48 -11.93 1.56 -7.14
N GLN A 49 -12.61 2.40 -6.35
CA GLN A 49 -13.93 2.11 -5.80
C GLN A 49 -14.99 1.94 -6.92
N GLN A 50 -14.98 2.85 -7.91
CA GLN A 50 -15.87 2.77 -9.07
C GLN A 50 -15.62 1.51 -9.89
N LEU A 51 -14.35 1.16 -10.12
CA LEU A 51 -13.96 -0.05 -10.85
C LEU A 51 -14.41 -1.32 -10.12
N ALA A 52 -14.10 -1.45 -8.83
CA ALA A 52 -14.51 -2.58 -8.00
C ALA A 52 -16.04 -2.79 -8.00
N THR A 53 -16.78 -1.68 -7.93
CA THR A 53 -18.24 -1.68 -8.01
C THR A 53 -18.73 -2.15 -9.38
N CYS A 54 -18.09 -1.70 -10.46
CA CYS A 54 -18.48 -2.11 -11.81
C CYS A 54 -18.19 -3.59 -12.08
N GLU A 55 -17.05 -4.10 -11.62
CA GLU A 55 -16.57 -5.46 -11.90
C GLU A 55 -17.33 -6.53 -11.12
N SER A 56 -17.62 -6.29 -9.84
CA SER A 56 -18.20 -7.30 -8.94
C SER A 56 -19.58 -6.96 -8.40
N GLY A 57 -20.09 -5.75 -8.67
CA GLY A 57 -21.39 -5.28 -8.16
C GLY A 57 -21.45 -5.08 -6.64
N SER A 58 -20.33 -5.25 -5.93
CA SER A 58 -20.33 -5.23 -4.47
C SER A 58 -20.01 -3.83 -3.93
N TRP A 59 -20.94 -3.29 -3.14
CA TRP A 59 -20.83 -2.00 -2.45
C TRP A 59 -20.33 -2.19 -1.01
N GLY A 60 -19.36 -1.38 -0.58
CA GLY A 60 -19.16 -1.01 0.83
C GLY A 60 -18.67 -2.06 1.83
N SER A 61 -18.42 -3.32 1.47
CA SER A 61 -17.75 -4.29 2.36
C SER A 61 -16.35 -4.62 1.86
N HIS A 62 -15.33 -4.65 2.71
CA HIS A 62 -13.99 -5.15 2.34
C HIS A 62 -13.90 -6.69 2.44
N GLN A 63 -15.04 -7.37 2.59
CA GLN A 63 -15.08 -8.82 2.74
C GLN A 63 -14.71 -9.50 1.41
N PRO A 64 -13.91 -10.58 1.46
CA PRO A 64 -13.63 -11.41 0.29
C PRO A 64 -14.91 -11.89 -0.40
N ILE A 65 -14.94 -11.81 -1.73
CA ILE A 65 -16.02 -12.37 -2.53
C ILE A 65 -15.61 -13.79 -2.95
N TYR A 66 -16.12 -14.77 -2.23
CA TYR A 66 -16.04 -16.19 -2.61
C TYR A 66 -17.27 -16.54 -3.44
N GLY A 67 -17.10 -16.89 -4.72
CA GLY A 67 -18.24 -17.33 -5.55
C GLY A 67 -18.18 -17.03 -7.06
N GLY A 68 -17.13 -16.37 -7.56
CA GLY A 68 -16.91 -16.21 -9.00
C GLY A 68 -16.64 -17.56 -9.69
N ARG A 69 -17.18 -17.77 -10.89
CA ARG A 69 -16.90 -18.96 -11.72
C ARG A 69 -15.39 -19.10 -11.99
N GLY A 70 -14.70 -19.86 -11.15
CA GLY A 70 -13.45 -20.61 -11.38
C GLY A 70 -12.15 -19.87 -11.70
N ALA A 71 -12.18 -18.71 -12.35
CA ALA A 71 -10.97 -18.10 -12.95
C ALA A 71 -10.69 -16.65 -12.50
N TYR A 72 -11.68 -15.95 -11.97
CA TYR A 72 -11.58 -14.55 -11.57
C TYR A 72 -11.86 -14.39 -10.09
N HIS A 73 -11.05 -13.57 -9.41
CA HIS A 73 -11.02 -13.48 -7.97
C HIS A 73 -11.12 -12.03 -7.49
N GLY A 74 -11.89 -11.87 -6.41
CA GLY A 74 -12.06 -10.61 -5.71
C GLY A 74 -12.78 -9.53 -6.51
N ARG A 75 -12.77 -8.32 -5.95
CA ARG A 75 -13.59 -7.21 -6.43
C ARG A 75 -13.18 -6.64 -7.77
N PHE A 76 -11.89 -6.80 -8.09
CA PHE A 76 -11.31 -6.37 -9.36
C PHE A 76 -11.24 -7.53 -10.38
N GLN A 77 -11.85 -8.69 -10.07
CA GLN A 77 -11.93 -9.82 -11.00
C GLN A 77 -10.57 -10.19 -11.61
N PHE A 78 -9.53 -10.32 -10.78
CA PHE A 78 -8.20 -10.72 -11.26
C PHE A 78 -8.16 -12.21 -11.57
N THR A 79 -7.44 -12.60 -12.63
CA THR A 79 -6.96 -13.99 -12.73
C THR A 79 -5.71 -14.17 -11.85
N PRO A 80 -5.43 -15.37 -11.32
CA PRO A 80 -4.23 -15.59 -10.51
C PRO A 80 -2.95 -15.32 -11.30
N GLN A 81 -2.93 -15.65 -12.60
CA GLN A 81 -1.75 -15.45 -13.44
C GLN A 81 -1.49 -13.98 -13.74
N THR A 82 -2.55 -13.19 -13.98
CA THR A 82 -2.43 -11.73 -14.08
C THR A 82 -1.87 -11.17 -12.78
N TYR A 83 -2.47 -11.51 -11.63
CA TYR A 83 -2.03 -10.99 -10.34
C TYR A 83 -0.55 -11.28 -10.07
N LYS A 84 -0.11 -12.53 -10.27
CA LYS A 84 1.31 -12.92 -10.14
C LYS A 84 2.23 -12.09 -11.02
N THR A 85 1.85 -11.91 -12.29
CA THR A 85 2.67 -11.21 -13.28
C THR A 85 2.86 -9.74 -12.89
N TYR A 86 1.77 -9.07 -12.48
CA TYR A 86 1.86 -7.67 -12.12
C TYR A 86 2.41 -7.44 -10.72
N ALA A 87 2.21 -8.35 -9.76
CA ALA A 87 2.88 -8.28 -8.46
C ALA A 87 4.41 -8.35 -8.64
N ALA A 88 4.89 -9.32 -9.41
CA ALA A 88 6.32 -9.42 -9.74
C ALA A 88 6.84 -8.18 -10.48
N ARG A 89 6.03 -7.56 -11.35
CA ARG A 89 6.40 -6.33 -12.06
C ARG A 89 6.38 -5.08 -11.18
N HIS A 90 5.47 -5.02 -10.20
CA HIS A 90 5.28 -3.87 -9.33
C HIS A 90 6.38 -3.79 -8.26
N ASP A 91 6.68 -4.90 -7.59
CA ASP A 91 7.59 -4.91 -6.43
C ASP A 91 8.48 -6.16 -6.35
N GLY A 92 8.52 -6.99 -7.39
CA GLY A 92 9.33 -8.20 -7.40
C GLY A 92 8.73 -9.37 -6.62
N THR A 93 7.52 -9.24 -6.07
CA THR A 93 6.88 -10.32 -5.30
C THR A 93 6.60 -11.54 -6.18
N VAL A 94 7.14 -12.69 -5.77
CA VAL A 94 6.88 -13.99 -6.41
C VAL A 94 5.84 -14.74 -5.59
N LEU A 95 4.65 -14.92 -6.17
CA LEU A 95 3.53 -15.59 -5.51
C LEU A 95 3.26 -16.97 -6.10
N THR A 96 2.89 -17.90 -5.24
CA THR A 96 2.18 -19.11 -5.65
C THR A 96 0.77 -18.75 -6.16
N THR A 97 0.13 -19.68 -6.87
CA THR A 97 -1.26 -19.49 -7.32
C THR A 97 -2.21 -19.24 -6.15
N ARG A 98 -2.01 -19.93 -5.02
CA ARG A 98 -2.86 -19.76 -3.83
C ARG A 98 -2.72 -18.36 -3.23
N GLU A 99 -1.49 -17.89 -3.02
CA GLU A 99 -1.24 -16.55 -2.48
C GLU A 99 -1.79 -15.47 -3.40
N ALA A 100 -1.68 -15.65 -4.72
CA ALA A 100 -2.25 -14.73 -5.70
C ALA A 100 -3.79 -14.70 -5.64
N ILE A 101 -4.44 -15.84 -5.44
CA ILE A 101 -5.90 -15.91 -5.22
C ILE A 101 -6.29 -15.19 -3.94
N ASP A 102 -5.58 -15.43 -2.84
CA ASP A 102 -5.90 -14.83 -1.55
C ASP A 102 -5.65 -13.31 -1.60
N ALA A 103 -4.57 -12.86 -2.25
CA ALA A 103 -4.27 -11.44 -2.43
C ALA A 103 -5.21 -10.74 -3.42
N ALA A 104 -5.70 -11.43 -4.45
CA ALA A 104 -6.72 -10.88 -5.35
C ALA A 104 -8.07 -10.67 -4.66
N GLN A 105 -8.37 -11.45 -3.63
CA GLN A 105 -9.60 -11.32 -2.84
C GLN A 105 -9.54 -10.22 -1.78
N ASP A 106 -8.34 -9.89 -1.31
CA ASP A 106 -8.06 -8.76 -0.43
C ASP A 106 -8.21 -7.45 -1.21
N TYR A 107 -9.17 -6.60 -0.78
CA TYR A 107 -9.47 -5.37 -1.50
C TYR A 107 -8.27 -4.43 -1.57
N ASP A 108 -7.56 -4.21 -0.47
CA ASP A 108 -6.48 -3.22 -0.41
C ASP A 108 -5.32 -3.65 -1.31
N LYS A 109 -4.96 -4.94 -1.25
CA LYS A 109 -3.92 -5.50 -2.12
C LYS A 109 -4.31 -5.46 -3.58
N ALA A 110 -5.56 -5.83 -3.90
CA ALA A 110 -6.04 -5.81 -5.28
C ALA A 110 -6.19 -4.38 -5.84
N ALA A 111 -6.69 -3.44 -5.04
CA ALA A 111 -6.83 -2.03 -5.42
C ALA A 111 -5.46 -1.39 -5.67
N LYS A 112 -4.47 -1.66 -4.81
CA LYS A 112 -3.10 -1.20 -5.01
C LYS A 112 -2.53 -1.70 -6.34
N LEU A 113 -2.67 -2.99 -6.63
CA LEU A 113 -2.15 -3.57 -7.86
C LEU A 113 -2.90 -3.07 -9.11
N ALA A 114 -4.23 -2.93 -9.03
CA ALA A 114 -5.03 -2.36 -10.11
C ALA A 114 -4.68 -0.89 -10.36
N SER A 115 -4.44 -0.11 -9.31
CA SER A 115 -4.01 1.28 -9.39
C SER A 115 -2.68 1.41 -10.11
N PHE A 116 -1.69 0.58 -9.76
CA PHE A 116 -0.41 0.49 -10.48
C PHE A 116 -0.61 0.21 -11.98
N MET A 117 -1.41 -0.82 -12.32
CA MET A 117 -1.67 -1.18 -13.70
C MET A 117 -2.35 -0.05 -14.48
N ILE A 118 -3.28 0.67 -13.87
CA ILE A 118 -4.05 1.72 -14.52
C ILE A 118 -3.26 3.03 -14.65
N PHE A 119 -2.67 3.50 -13.56
CA PHE A 119 -2.10 4.86 -13.50
C PHE A 119 -0.62 4.92 -13.86
N GLU A 120 0.14 3.87 -13.54
CA GLU A 120 1.58 3.84 -13.83
C GLU A 120 1.87 3.15 -15.16
N LEU A 121 1.17 2.06 -15.48
CA LEU A 121 1.36 1.35 -16.75
C LEU A 121 0.43 1.82 -17.86
N GLY A 122 -0.66 2.53 -17.54
CA GLY A 122 -1.68 2.95 -18.51
C GLY A 122 -2.51 1.78 -19.06
N GLU A 123 -2.44 0.60 -18.43
CA GLU A 123 -3.02 -0.64 -18.93
C GLU A 123 -4.49 -0.80 -18.51
N THR A 124 -5.33 0.13 -18.94
CA THR A 124 -6.77 0.12 -18.62
C THR A 124 -7.56 -1.00 -19.31
N TRP A 125 -6.93 -1.70 -20.27
CA TRP A 125 -7.56 -2.73 -21.11
C TRP A 125 -7.78 -4.07 -20.41
N HIS A 126 -7.21 -4.28 -19.21
CA HIS A 126 -7.49 -5.47 -18.39
C HIS A 126 -8.94 -5.51 -17.89
N TRP A 127 -9.62 -4.36 -17.87
CA TRP A 127 -11.02 -4.21 -17.49
C TRP A 127 -11.84 -3.56 -18.61
N PRO A 128 -11.93 -4.19 -19.80
CA PRO A 128 -12.30 -3.48 -21.03
C PRO A 128 -13.71 -2.87 -21.00
N LEU A 129 -14.68 -3.56 -20.40
CA LEU A 129 -16.06 -3.08 -20.33
C LEU A 129 -16.21 -1.97 -19.28
N CYS A 130 -15.71 -2.19 -18.07
CA CYS A 130 -15.81 -1.21 -16.98
C CYS A 130 -14.92 0.01 -17.21
N SER A 131 -13.71 -0.17 -17.74
CA SER A 131 -12.83 0.92 -18.13
C SER A 131 -13.51 1.87 -19.12
N ARG A 132 -14.14 1.33 -20.16
CA ARG A 132 -14.91 2.13 -21.13
C ARG A 132 -16.12 2.79 -20.49
N LYS A 133 -16.90 2.05 -19.69
CA LYS A 133 -18.11 2.56 -19.03
C LYS A 133 -17.81 3.72 -18.07
N LEU A 134 -16.69 3.64 -17.35
CA LEU A 134 -16.29 4.63 -16.33
C LEU A 134 -15.40 5.76 -16.90
N GLY A 135 -14.98 5.66 -18.17
CA GLY A 135 -14.08 6.62 -18.78
C GLY A 135 -12.68 6.65 -18.14
N ILE A 136 -12.18 5.50 -17.65
CA ILE A 136 -10.90 5.41 -16.95
C ILE A 136 -9.73 6.01 -17.75
N PRO A 137 -9.59 5.77 -19.08
CA PRO A 137 -8.49 6.35 -19.85
C PRO A 137 -8.44 7.88 -19.82
N THR A 138 -9.61 8.53 -19.77
CA THR A 138 -9.70 9.99 -19.64
C THR A 138 -9.29 10.43 -18.24
N LYS A 139 -9.82 9.77 -17.20
CA LYS A 139 -9.47 10.05 -15.80
C LYS A 139 -7.97 9.89 -15.54
N VAL A 140 -7.32 8.89 -16.12
CA VAL A 140 -5.86 8.70 -16.04
C VAL A 140 -5.11 9.92 -16.60
N LYS A 141 -5.52 10.44 -17.76
CA LYS A 141 -4.90 11.62 -18.36
C LYS A 141 -5.08 12.86 -17.48
N GLU A 142 -6.29 13.06 -16.95
CA GLU A 142 -6.60 14.17 -16.06
C GLU A 142 -5.76 14.11 -14.78
N ILE A 143 -5.72 12.95 -14.12
CA ILE A 143 -4.98 12.75 -12.87
C ILE A 143 -3.47 12.87 -13.08
N ASN A 144 -2.92 12.30 -14.16
CA ASN A 144 -1.49 12.37 -14.46
C ASN A 144 -1.03 13.77 -14.93
N SER A 145 -1.96 14.68 -15.23
CA SER A 145 -1.65 16.08 -15.58
C SER A 145 -1.65 17.05 -14.40
N LEU A 146 -2.06 16.60 -13.21
CA LEU A 146 -2.04 17.39 -11.98
C LEU A 146 -0.62 17.59 -11.45
#